data_AF-A0A953CBZ4-F1
#
_entry.id   AF-A0A953CBZ4-F1
#
_cell.length_a   1.000
_cell.length_b   1.000
_cell.length_c   1.000
_cell.angle_alpha   90.00
_cell.angle_beta   90.00
_cell.angle_gamma   90.00
#
_symmetry.space_group_name_H-M   'P 1'
#
loop_
_entity.id
_entity.type
_entity.pdbx_description
1 polymer ?
#
loop_
_entity_poly.entity_id
_entity_poly.type
_entity_poly.pdbx_seq_one_letter_code
_entity_poly.pdbx_strand_id
1 'polypeptide(L)'
;MLAVASLAACAQLGFMTDPHPPVIFVHGNGDSSALWQTTIWRFESNGWPRNRLVAIDMPYPYARDDDAKPQPGRSSTADQLKQLSADVDRVLARTGASEVVLVGSSRGGYAIRNYVKNGAGAKTVWRAVLAGTPNHGIWTGDYLPGNEFNGTGPFLTALNAPQGPRELEVSPGPRWLTLRSDDNDKYAQPDGRWIGRPGKPTGVTPDGPALRGALNVVLPGLDHREVAFHPRAFEQIWQFVTNQPPVRLAIVPESAPVLDGRISQPGTNLPMAGVTVEVYEVAPRTGERLGPPVHVRTTGADGRWGPLAARSDAPYEFVLSAPGFATTHIYRSAFPRSSDLVHMRPVRLSDADRKAGSVVVMTRPRGYFDLRRDRMSLDGALPPGVPPGTAGVSESKLLLPPGPVRTVVAEFNGERIAVRSWPAGENHAVFAELHY
;
A
#
# COMPACT_ATOMS: atom_id res chain seq x y z
N MET A 1 -24.03 -59.95 -39.85
CA MET A 1 -22.70 -59.32 -39.79
C MET A 1 -22.80 -58.13 -38.85
N LEU A 2 -22.15 -58.23 -37.69
CA LEU A 2 -21.92 -57.11 -36.77
C LEU A 2 -20.96 -56.10 -37.41
N ALA A 3 -21.24 -54.81 -37.26
CA ALA A 3 -20.21 -53.79 -37.17
C ALA A 3 -20.72 -52.63 -36.29
N VAL A 4 -20.22 -52.62 -35.06
CA VAL A 4 -20.32 -51.54 -34.08
C VAL A 4 -19.39 -50.42 -34.57
N ALA A 5 -19.90 -49.20 -34.74
CA ALA A 5 -19.08 -48.01 -34.95
C ALA A 5 -19.06 -47.18 -33.67
N SER A 6 -17.86 -47.05 -33.13
CA SER A 6 -17.51 -46.58 -31.80
C SER A 6 -17.66 -45.07 -31.61
N LEU A 7 -18.09 -44.69 -30.41
CA LEU A 7 -17.95 -43.37 -29.80
C LEU A 7 -16.47 -42.92 -29.80
N ALA A 8 -16.18 -41.78 -30.42
CA ALA A 8 -14.95 -41.02 -30.18
C ALA A 8 -15.16 -39.53 -30.52
N ALA A 9 -15.97 -38.83 -29.72
CA ALA A 9 -15.83 -37.38 -29.59
C ALA A 9 -15.02 -37.12 -28.32
N CYS A 10 -13.70 -37.20 -28.46
CA CYS A 10 -12.76 -36.81 -27.42
C CYS A 10 -13.04 -35.38 -26.98
N ALA A 11 -13.15 -35.21 -25.66
CA ALA A 11 -13.13 -33.94 -24.99
C ALA A 11 -11.88 -33.14 -25.42
N GLN A 12 -12.06 -32.16 -26.30
CA GLN A 12 -11.17 -31.00 -26.40
C GLN A 12 -11.62 -29.97 -25.37
N LEU A 13 -11.50 -30.31 -24.08
CA LEU A 13 -11.31 -29.31 -23.04
C LEU A 13 -9.86 -28.83 -23.18
N GLY A 14 -9.62 -28.02 -24.20
CA GLY A 14 -8.42 -27.21 -24.25
C GLY A 14 -8.40 -26.37 -22.98
N PHE A 15 -7.36 -26.53 -22.17
CA PHE A 15 -7.02 -25.59 -21.12
C PHE A 15 -6.87 -24.22 -21.78
N MET A 16 -7.95 -23.43 -21.82
CA MET A 16 -7.81 -22.00 -22.08
C MET A 16 -6.96 -21.49 -20.92
N THR A 17 -5.71 -21.14 -21.22
CA THR A 17 -4.89 -20.36 -20.32
C THR A 17 -5.70 -19.11 -19.98
N ASP A 18 -6.03 -18.94 -18.69
CA ASP A 18 -6.72 -17.75 -18.20
C ASP A 18 -6.01 -16.51 -18.77
N PRO A 19 -6.71 -15.63 -19.51
CA PRO A 19 -6.09 -14.49 -20.16
C PRO A 19 -5.52 -13.46 -19.16
N HIS A 20 -5.82 -13.61 -17.87
CA HIS A 20 -5.32 -12.74 -16.80
C HIS A 20 -4.04 -13.31 -16.19
N PRO A 21 -2.85 -12.74 -16.50
CA PRO A 21 -1.63 -13.13 -15.80
C PRO A 21 -1.75 -12.83 -14.30
N PRO A 22 -1.10 -13.59 -13.41
CA PRO A 22 -1.04 -13.20 -12.01
C PRO A 22 -0.38 -11.83 -11.84
N VAL A 23 -0.98 -10.96 -11.05
CA VAL A 23 -0.43 -9.64 -10.70
C VAL A 23 0.05 -9.68 -9.25
N ILE A 24 1.32 -9.36 -9.04
CA ILE A 24 1.92 -9.25 -7.71
C ILE A 24 2.18 -7.78 -7.40
N PHE A 25 1.60 -7.30 -6.30
CA PHE A 25 1.72 -5.94 -5.81
C PHE A 25 2.73 -5.86 -4.67
N VAL A 26 3.71 -4.96 -4.79
CA VAL A 26 4.85 -4.80 -3.88
C VAL A 26 4.82 -3.41 -3.25
N HIS A 27 4.65 -3.33 -1.93
CA HIS A 27 4.52 -2.05 -1.22
C HIS A 27 5.86 -1.31 -1.04
N GLY A 28 5.76 -0.04 -0.60
CA GLY A 28 6.90 0.85 -0.35
C GLY A 28 7.59 0.66 1.00
N ASN A 29 8.59 1.52 1.26
CA ASN A 29 9.37 1.50 2.50
C ASN A 29 8.47 1.80 3.72
N GLY A 30 8.48 0.92 4.72
CA GLY A 30 7.68 1.08 5.94
C GLY A 30 6.17 0.75 5.79
N ASP A 31 5.70 0.49 4.58
CA ASP A 31 4.29 0.20 4.28
C ASP A 31 3.97 -1.32 4.40
N SER A 32 2.78 -1.71 3.96
CA SER A 32 2.30 -3.10 3.90
C SER A 32 1.45 -3.34 2.66
N SER A 33 1.12 -4.60 2.39
CA SER A 33 0.24 -5.02 1.29
C SER A 33 -1.15 -4.35 1.32
N ALA A 34 -1.61 -3.91 2.49
CA ALA A 34 -2.92 -3.26 2.68
C ALA A 34 -3.13 -2.01 1.81
N LEU A 35 -2.06 -1.31 1.43
CA LEU A 35 -2.18 -0.12 0.58
C LEU A 35 -2.76 -0.47 -0.81
N TRP A 36 -2.60 -1.71 -1.28
CA TRP A 36 -3.10 -2.16 -2.59
C TRP A 36 -4.58 -2.54 -2.61
N GLN A 37 -5.28 -2.53 -1.46
CA GLN A 37 -6.68 -2.96 -1.36
C GLN A 37 -7.59 -2.31 -2.40
N THR A 38 -7.56 -0.97 -2.53
CA THR A 38 -8.45 -0.28 -3.47
C THR A 38 -8.06 -0.48 -4.92
N THR A 39 -6.77 -0.63 -5.21
CA THR A 39 -6.30 -1.02 -6.55
C THR A 39 -6.82 -2.41 -6.93
N ILE A 40 -6.73 -3.39 -6.02
CA ILE A 40 -7.24 -4.75 -6.23
C ILE A 40 -8.75 -4.76 -6.43
N TRP A 41 -9.50 -4.01 -5.63
CA TRP A 41 -10.94 -3.86 -5.83
C TRP A 41 -11.29 -3.25 -7.19
N ARG A 42 -10.48 -2.32 -7.71
CA ARG A 42 -10.67 -1.79 -9.07
C ARG A 42 -10.37 -2.84 -10.14
N PHE A 43 -9.34 -3.67 -9.96
CA PHE A 43 -9.09 -4.82 -10.85
C PHE A 43 -10.28 -5.79 -10.89
N GLU A 44 -10.80 -6.19 -9.72
CA GLU A 44 -11.96 -7.08 -9.61
C GLU A 44 -13.22 -6.47 -10.22
N SER A 45 -13.42 -5.16 -10.00
CA SER A 45 -14.54 -4.40 -10.57
C SER A 45 -14.51 -4.33 -12.10
N ASN A 46 -13.36 -4.66 -12.71
CA ASN A 46 -13.16 -4.77 -14.15
C ASN A 46 -13.02 -6.24 -14.61
N GLY A 47 -13.33 -7.21 -13.75
CA GLY A 47 -13.39 -8.63 -14.11
C GLY A 47 -12.11 -9.43 -13.87
N TRP A 48 -11.07 -8.85 -13.28
CA TRP A 48 -9.85 -9.60 -12.96
C TRP A 48 -10.12 -10.63 -11.85
N PRO A 49 -9.74 -11.91 -12.00
CA PRO A 49 -10.00 -12.93 -10.98
C PRO A 49 -9.23 -12.67 -9.67
N ARG A 50 -9.91 -12.73 -8.51
CA ARG A 50 -9.29 -12.53 -7.17
C ARG A 50 -8.06 -13.41 -6.96
N ASN A 51 -8.12 -14.68 -7.35
CA ASN A 51 -7.04 -15.65 -7.17
C ASN A 51 -5.78 -15.36 -8.00
N ARG A 52 -5.86 -14.41 -8.95
CA ARG A 52 -4.75 -13.88 -9.76
C ARG A 52 -4.16 -12.59 -9.19
N LEU A 53 -4.75 -11.97 -8.17
CA LEU A 53 -4.28 -10.72 -7.57
C LEU A 53 -3.63 -11.02 -6.22
N VAL A 54 -2.36 -10.67 -6.07
CA VAL A 54 -1.57 -11.00 -4.87
C VAL A 54 -0.83 -9.75 -4.40
N ALA A 55 -1.18 -9.21 -3.24
CA ALA A 55 -0.35 -8.20 -2.59
C ALA A 55 0.54 -8.89 -1.55
N ILE A 56 1.85 -8.65 -1.60
CA ILE A 56 2.82 -9.30 -0.71
C ILE A 56 3.26 -8.35 0.39
N ASP A 57 3.53 -8.90 1.57
CA ASP A 57 4.12 -8.19 2.69
C ASP A 57 5.60 -8.52 2.82
N MET A 58 6.44 -7.49 2.74
CA MET A 58 7.84 -7.59 3.10
C MET A 58 7.94 -7.63 4.63
N PRO A 59 8.46 -8.70 5.26
CA PRO A 59 8.45 -8.85 6.72
C PRO A 59 9.06 -7.67 7.47
N TYR A 60 10.15 -7.13 6.95
CA TYR A 60 10.83 -5.93 7.46
C TYR A 60 10.79 -4.84 6.38
N PRO A 61 9.78 -3.97 6.39
CA PRO A 61 9.51 -3.07 5.27
C PRO A 61 10.47 -1.87 5.19
N TYR A 62 11.23 -1.59 6.26
CA TYR A 62 12.18 -0.49 6.32
C TYR A 62 13.57 -0.89 5.80
N ALA A 63 14.16 -0.02 4.98
CA ALA A 63 15.55 -0.14 4.55
C ALA A 63 16.54 0.06 5.70
N ARG A 64 17.72 -0.54 5.56
CA ARG A 64 18.87 -0.28 6.43
C ARG A 64 19.44 1.11 6.16
N ASP A 65 20.08 1.70 7.15
CA ASP A 65 20.79 2.98 6.98
C ASP A 65 22.01 2.82 6.06
N ASP A 66 22.64 1.65 6.09
CA ASP A 66 23.70 1.18 5.21
C ASP A 66 23.37 -0.27 4.82
N ASP A 67 23.16 -0.54 3.53
CA ASP A 67 22.62 -1.81 3.02
C ASP A 67 23.47 -3.02 3.44
N ALA A 68 24.80 -2.82 3.46
CA ALA A 68 25.78 -3.85 3.78
C ALA A 68 25.88 -4.15 5.29
N LYS A 69 25.35 -3.28 6.15
CA LYS A 69 25.45 -3.43 7.61
C LYS A 69 24.13 -3.96 8.19
N PRO A 70 24.13 -5.11 8.88
CA PRO A 70 22.94 -5.62 9.53
C PRO A 70 22.33 -4.56 10.46
N GLN A 71 21.01 -4.39 10.39
CA GLN A 71 20.28 -3.48 11.27
C GLN A 71 18.98 -4.16 11.72
N PRO A 72 18.77 -4.36 13.03
CA PRO A 72 17.57 -5.02 13.55
C PRO A 72 16.26 -4.37 13.08
N GLY A 73 15.27 -5.18 12.71
CA GLY A 73 13.96 -4.72 12.26
C GLY A 73 13.92 -4.14 10.83
N ARG A 74 15.05 -4.17 10.10
CA ARG A 74 15.19 -3.61 8.75
C ARG A 74 15.78 -4.63 7.77
N SER A 75 15.50 -4.45 6.48
CA SER A 75 15.93 -5.36 5.42
C SER A 75 16.90 -4.70 4.44
N SER A 76 17.85 -5.48 3.93
CA SER A 76 18.71 -5.10 2.80
C SER A 76 18.02 -5.32 1.46
N THR A 77 18.64 -4.80 0.40
CA THR A 77 18.27 -5.08 -0.99
C THR A 77 18.33 -6.57 -1.32
N ALA A 78 19.26 -7.33 -0.72
CA ALA A 78 19.37 -8.78 -0.87
C ALA A 78 18.24 -9.54 -0.16
N ASP A 79 17.84 -9.08 1.03
CA ASP A 79 16.68 -9.65 1.74
C ASP A 79 15.38 -9.45 0.93
N GLN A 80 15.19 -8.25 0.36
CA GLN A 80 14.06 -7.93 -0.51
C GLN A 80 14.03 -8.80 -1.78
N LEU A 81 15.19 -8.99 -2.42
CA LEU A 81 15.34 -9.87 -3.58
C LEU A 81 14.94 -11.30 -3.26
N LYS A 82 15.44 -11.84 -2.14
CA LYS A 82 15.13 -13.21 -1.71
C LYS A 82 13.64 -13.39 -1.44
N GLN A 83 13.01 -12.43 -0.76
CA GLN A 83 11.59 -12.49 -0.46
C GLN A 83 10.74 -12.43 -1.72
N LEU A 84 10.99 -11.45 -2.61
CA LEU A 84 10.23 -11.31 -3.85
C LEU A 84 10.41 -12.55 -4.76
N SER A 85 11.62 -13.10 -4.85
CA SER A 85 11.87 -14.33 -5.63
C SER A 85 10.99 -15.49 -5.14
N ALA A 86 10.96 -15.73 -3.82
CA ALA A 86 10.15 -16.79 -3.24
C ALA A 86 8.64 -16.58 -3.41
N ASP A 87 8.18 -15.32 -3.37
CA ASP A 87 6.77 -15.00 -3.61
C ASP A 87 6.38 -15.17 -5.09
N VAL A 88 7.24 -14.77 -6.02
CA VAL A 88 7.03 -15.02 -7.46
C VAL A 88 6.95 -16.52 -7.74
N ASP A 89 7.90 -17.30 -7.24
CA ASP A 89 7.92 -18.76 -7.42
C ASP A 89 6.65 -19.41 -6.88
N ARG A 90 6.18 -18.98 -5.71
CA ARG A 90 4.93 -19.46 -5.11
C ARG A 90 3.71 -19.13 -5.97
N VAL A 91 3.65 -17.92 -6.51
CA VAL A 91 2.53 -17.49 -7.36
C VAL A 91 2.53 -18.25 -8.69
N LEU A 92 3.68 -18.41 -9.34
CA LEU A 92 3.81 -19.20 -10.57
C LEU A 92 3.40 -20.65 -10.32
N ALA A 93 3.94 -21.28 -9.28
CA ALA A 93 3.60 -22.66 -8.92
C ALA A 93 2.11 -22.86 -8.61
N ARG A 94 1.49 -21.95 -7.85
CA ARG A 94 0.06 -22.03 -7.49
C ARG A 94 -0.85 -21.82 -8.69
N THR A 95 -0.46 -20.99 -9.64
CA THR A 95 -1.34 -20.53 -10.72
C THR A 95 -1.09 -21.23 -12.06
N GLY A 96 0.02 -21.96 -12.18
CA GLY A 96 0.47 -22.59 -13.43
C GLY A 96 0.91 -21.61 -14.52
N ALA A 97 1.01 -20.31 -14.22
CA ALA A 97 1.49 -19.31 -15.16
C ALA A 97 3.00 -19.41 -15.33
N SER A 98 3.53 -19.04 -16.50
CA SER A 98 4.96 -18.94 -16.78
C SER A 98 5.55 -17.57 -16.41
N GLU A 99 4.71 -16.53 -16.40
CA GLU A 99 5.10 -15.16 -16.11
C GLU A 99 4.08 -14.46 -15.21
N VAL A 100 4.53 -13.42 -14.52
CA VAL A 100 3.70 -12.52 -13.72
C VAL A 100 3.80 -11.07 -14.19
N VAL A 101 2.83 -10.26 -13.79
CA VAL A 101 2.94 -8.80 -13.76
C VAL A 101 3.41 -8.39 -12.38
N LEU A 102 4.43 -7.53 -12.30
CA LEU A 102 4.86 -6.93 -11.04
C LEU A 102 4.48 -5.45 -11.00
N VAL A 103 3.84 -5.01 -9.92
CA VAL A 103 3.46 -3.62 -9.69
C VAL A 103 4.04 -3.18 -8.35
N GLY A 104 4.98 -2.24 -8.36
CA GLY A 104 5.68 -1.77 -7.17
C GLY A 104 5.42 -0.30 -6.90
N SER A 105 5.19 0.06 -5.64
CA SER A 105 5.15 1.44 -5.18
C SER A 105 6.45 1.79 -4.46
N SER A 106 7.03 2.97 -4.71
CA SER A 106 8.20 3.46 -3.96
C SER A 106 9.33 2.40 -3.95
N ARG A 107 9.88 2.07 -2.77
CA ARG A 107 10.88 1.01 -2.54
C ARG A 107 10.50 -0.36 -3.15
N GLY A 108 9.22 -0.70 -3.25
CA GLY A 108 8.78 -1.94 -3.89
C GLY A 108 9.26 -2.05 -5.35
N GLY A 109 9.45 -0.92 -6.03
CA GLY A 109 10.05 -0.89 -7.35
C GLY A 109 11.54 -1.25 -7.37
N TYR A 110 12.30 -0.99 -6.30
CA TYR A 110 13.68 -1.48 -6.18
C TYR A 110 13.72 -3.00 -6.11
N ALA A 111 12.82 -3.61 -5.34
CA ALA A 111 12.73 -5.07 -5.27
C ALA A 111 12.45 -5.66 -6.65
N ILE A 112 11.53 -5.07 -7.42
CA ILE A 112 11.20 -5.49 -8.79
C ILE A 112 12.41 -5.34 -9.72
N ARG A 113 13.06 -4.16 -9.75
CA ARG A 113 14.23 -3.93 -10.61
C ARG A 113 15.37 -4.88 -10.27
N ASN A 114 15.62 -5.11 -8.98
CA ASN A 114 16.64 -6.02 -8.51
C ASN A 114 16.32 -7.48 -8.89
N TYR A 115 15.06 -7.91 -8.77
CA TYR A 115 14.63 -9.25 -9.18
C TYR A 115 14.74 -9.48 -10.69
N VAL A 116 14.41 -8.49 -11.52
CA VAL A 116 14.58 -8.62 -12.97
C VAL A 116 16.04 -8.65 -13.37
N LYS A 117 16.89 -7.80 -12.75
CA LYS A 117 18.31 -7.70 -13.11
C LYS A 117 19.15 -8.87 -12.59
N ASN A 118 18.94 -9.24 -11.33
CA ASN A 118 19.82 -10.14 -10.57
C ASN A 118 19.15 -11.45 -10.14
N GLY A 119 17.84 -11.59 -10.35
CA GLY A 119 17.07 -12.80 -10.07
C GLY A 119 16.58 -13.48 -11.34
N ALA A 120 15.46 -14.19 -11.25
CA ALA A 120 14.83 -14.87 -12.38
C ALA A 120 13.92 -13.95 -13.22
N GLY A 121 13.78 -12.67 -12.84
CA GLY A 121 12.72 -11.81 -13.37
C GLY A 121 12.79 -11.53 -14.87
N ALA A 122 13.97 -11.61 -15.50
CA ALA A 122 14.08 -11.49 -16.96
C ALA A 122 13.32 -12.58 -17.73
N LYS A 123 13.03 -13.73 -17.09
CA LYS A 123 12.31 -14.87 -17.69
C LYS A 123 10.89 -15.04 -17.15
N THR A 124 10.60 -14.49 -15.98
CA THR A 124 9.36 -14.74 -15.24
C THR A 124 8.48 -13.51 -15.09
N VAL A 125 8.90 -12.34 -15.60
CA VAL A 125 8.12 -11.11 -15.54
C VAL A 125 7.77 -10.67 -16.95
N TRP A 126 6.47 -10.59 -17.22
CA TRP A 126 5.95 -10.11 -18.50
C TRP A 126 5.94 -8.58 -18.55
N ARG A 127 5.50 -7.95 -17.46
CA ARG A 127 5.37 -6.49 -17.32
C ARG A 127 5.73 -6.04 -15.92
N ALA A 128 6.46 -4.93 -15.83
CA ALA A 128 6.84 -4.28 -14.60
C ALA A 128 6.35 -2.83 -14.56
N VAL A 129 5.60 -2.48 -13.51
CA VAL A 129 5.11 -1.12 -13.24
C VAL A 129 5.78 -0.59 -11.98
N LEU A 130 6.43 0.56 -12.10
CA LEU A 130 7.14 1.25 -11.03
C LEU A 130 6.45 2.59 -10.74
N ALA A 131 5.71 2.67 -9.64
CA ALA A 131 4.92 3.84 -9.28
C ALA A 131 5.59 4.62 -8.13
N GLY A 132 6.01 5.86 -8.41
CA GLY A 132 6.75 6.69 -7.45
C GLY A 132 8.07 6.05 -7.00
N THR A 133 8.61 5.10 -7.76
CA THR A 133 9.88 4.46 -7.40
C THR A 133 11.00 5.48 -7.57
N PRO A 134 11.82 5.74 -6.53
CA PRO A 134 12.92 6.70 -6.62
C PRO A 134 14.09 6.14 -7.43
N ASN A 135 13.90 5.92 -8.73
CA ASN A 135 14.83 5.18 -9.59
C ASN A 135 16.25 5.76 -9.68
N HIS A 136 16.39 7.05 -9.38
CA HIS A 136 17.65 7.79 -9.28
C HIS A 136 17.98 8.24 -7.85
N GLY A 137 17.36 7.60 -6.85
CA GLY A 137 17.52 7.93 -5.43
C GLY A 137 16.60 9.05 -4.97
N ILE A 138 16.65 9.32 -3.67
CA ILE A 138 15.97 10.47 -3.04
C ILE A 138 16.99 11.54 -2.58
N TRP A 139 18.28 11.24 -2.76
CA TRP A 139 19.42 12.17 -2.79
C TRP A 139 20.59 11.55 -3.55
N THR A 140 21.65 12.32 -3.79
CA THR A 140 22.94 11.92 -4.37
C THR A 140 24.10 12.50 -3.56
N GLY A 141 25.31 11.95 -3.72
CA GLY A 141 26.56 12.41 -3.08
C GLY A 141 26.96 11.61 -1.83
N ASP A 142 27.79 12.21 -0.98
CA ASP A 142 28.49 11.51 0.12
C ASP A 142 27.65 11.27 1.39
N TYR A 143 26.40 11.75 1.42
CA TYR A 143 25.52 11.53 2.55
C TYR A 143 25.01 10.09 2.56
N LEU A 144 25.31 9.33 3.62
CA LEU A 144 24.92 7.92 3.77
C LEU A 144 25.22 7.10 2.48
N PRO A 145 26.50 6.95 2.09
CA PRO A 145 26.87 6.42 0.78
C PRO A 145 26.49 4.93 0.59
N GLY A 146 26.31 4.19 1.68
CA GLY A 146 25.85 2.79 1.65
C GLY A 146 24.33 2.61 1.64
N ASN A 147 23.55 3.69 1.69
CA ASN A 147 22.09 3.59 1.70
C ASN A 147 21.54 3.30 0.30
N GLU A 148 20.57 2.39 0.20
CA GLU A 148 19.93 2.03 -1.09
C GLU A 148 19.14 3.18 -1.74
N PHE A 149 18.78 4.23 -1.00
CA PHE A 149 18.13 5.43 -1.54
C PHE A 149 19.10 6.51 -2.05
N ASN A 150 20.42 6.32 -1.88
CA ASN A 150 21.41 7.21 -2.44
C ASN A 150 21.62 6.91 -3.92
N GLY A 151 21.28 7.85 -4.80
CA GLY A 151 21.36 7.72 -6.26
C GLY A 151 22.77 7.48 -6.80
N THR A 152 23.80 7.91 -6.07
CA THR A 152 25.22 7.61 -6.38
C THR A 152 25.77 6.44 -5.55
N GLY A 153 24.92 5.81 -4.73
CA GLY A 153 25.26 4.62 -3.96
C GLY A 153 25.48 3.40 -4.86
N PRO A 154 26.12 2.34 -4.36
CA PRO A 154 26.48 1.16 -5.15
C PRO A 154 25.27 0.45 -5.74
N PHE A 155 24.15 0.37 -4.99
CA PHE A 155 22.94 -0.32 -5.43
C PHE A 155 22.30 0.33 -6.67
N LEU A 156 22.01 1.64 -6.60
CA LEU A 156 21.36 2.35 -7.71
C LEU A 156 22.31 2.56 -8.89
N THR A 157 23.60 2.80 -8.64
CA THR A 157 24.62 2.83 -9.71
C THR A 157 24.63 1.50 -10.47
N ALA A 158 24.61 0.38 -9.75
CA ALA A 158 24.55 -0.94 -10.37
C ALA A 158 23.24 -1.15 -11.15
N LEU A 159 22.08 -0.77 -10.61
CA LEU A 159 20.79 -0.91 -11.31
C LEU A 159 20.70 -0.03 -12.57
N ASN A 160 21.18 1.21 -12.50
CA ASN A 160 21.11 2.21 -13.57
C ASN A 160 22.25 2.11 -14.60
N ALA A 161 23.23 1.22 -14.39
CA ALA A 161 24.32 0.99 -15.33
C ALA A 161 23.77 0.79 -16.78
N PRO A 162 24.21 1.61 -17.76
CA PRO A 162 23.68 1.59 -19.12
C PRO A 162 23.77 0.21 -19.78
N GLN A 163 22.68 -0.22 -20.41
CA GLN A 163 22.57 -1.54 -21.05
C GLN A 163 22.45 -1.41 -22.57
N GLY A 164 23.42 -2.01 -23.26
CA GLY A 164 23.46 -2.06 -24.72
C GLY A 164 23.68 -0.69 -25.41
N PRO A 165 23.65 -0.65 -26.75
CA PRO A 165 23.99 0.54 -27.53
C PRO A 165 22.98 1.69 -27.40
N ARG A 166 21.79 1.43 -26.84
CA ARG A 166 20.79 2.46 -26.52
C ARG A 166 20.88 2.96 -25.08
N GLU A 167 21.89 2.51 -24.34
CA GLU A 167 22.17 2.91 -22.96
C GLU A 167 20.94 2.78 -22.04
N LEU A 168 20.18 1.68 -22.16
CA LEU A 168 18.93 1.51 -21.42
C LEU A 168 19.19 1.32 -19.92
N GLU A 169 18.31 1.87 -19.08
CA GLU A 169 18.37 1.70 -17.62
C GLU A 169 17.51 0.54 -17.12
N VAL A 170 16.55 0.14 -17.96
CA VAL A 170 15.70 -1.02 -17.72
C VAL A 170 16.38 -2.31 -18.17
N SER A 171 16.24 -3.37 -17.37
CA SER A 171 16.73 -4.70 -17.74
C SER A 171 15.83 -5.36 -18.80
N PRO A 172 16.40 -6.18 -19.71
CA PRO A 172 15.64 -6.89 -20.73
C PRO A 172 14.71 -7.95 -20.11
N GLY A 173 13.73 -8.41 -20.88
CA GLY A 173 12.69 -9.36 -20.46
C GLY A 173 11.32 -8.68 -20.43
N PRO A 174 10.94 -8.01 -19.33
CA PRO A 174 9.64 -7.35 -19.23
C PRO A 174 9.54 -6.07 -20.05
N ARG A 175 8.30 -5.67 -20.34
CA ARG A 175 7.99 -4.27 -20.67
C ARG A 175 7.89 -3.43 -19.40
N TRP A 176 8.37 -2.19 -19.45
CA TRP A 176 8.45 -1.31 -18.29
C TRP A 176 7.54 -0.09 -18.40
N LEU A 177 6.84 0.22 -17.31
CA LEU A 177 6.10 1.46 -17.08
C LEU A 177 6.62 2.13 -15.81
N THR A 178 6.88 3.44 -15.86
CA THR A 178 7.01 4.27 -14.66
C THR A 178 5.82 5.21 -14.56
N LEU A 179 5.29 5.34 -13.35
CA LEU A 179 4.29 6.36 -12.99
C LEU A 179 4.94 7.33 -12.03
N ARG A 180 4.91 8.62 -12.37
CA ARG A 180 5.54 9.66 -11.54
C ARG A 180 4.64 10.87 -11.37
N SER A 181 4.93 11.63 -10.33
CA SER A 181 4.36 12.95 -10.15
C SER A 181 5.02 13.95 -11.11
N ASP A 182 4.35 15.06 -11.36
CA ASP A 182 4.93 16.25 -12.00
C ASP A 182 5.86 16.99 -11.04
N ASP A 183 5.41 17.31 -9.82
CA ASP A 183 6.19 18.02 -8.80
C ASP A 183 5.82 17.69 -7.34
N ASN A 184 4.80 16.87 -7.11
CA ASN A 184 4.20 16.65 -5.79
C ASN A 184 4.69 15.38 -5.07
N ASP A 185 5.77 14.77 -5.55
CA ASP A 185 6.41 13.64 -4.88
C ASP A 185 7.48 14.15 -3.90
N LYS A 186 7.24 14.00 -2.60
CA LYS A 186 8.16 14.45 -1.54
C LYS A 186 9.57 13.85 -1.60
N TYR A 187 9.75 12.72 -2.25
CA TYR A 187 11.02 12.04 -2.41
C TYR A 187 11.72 12.32 -3.75
N ALA A 188 11.06 13.05 -4.65
CA ALA A 188 11.63 13.56 -5.89
C ALA A 188 11.71 15.10 -5.87
N GLN A 189 12.34 15.64 -4.81
CA GLN A 189 12.45 17.08 -4.57
C GLN A 189 13.90 17.55 -4.63
N PRO A 190 14.19 18.76 -5.15
CA PRO A 190 15.54 19.32 -5.18
C PRO A 190 16.06 19.71 -3.78
N ASP A 191 15.15 20.01 -2.84
CA ASP A 191 15.49 20.36 -1.46
C ASP A 191 15.37 19.15 -0.52
N GLY A 192 16.34 19.02 0.39
CA GLY A 192 16.46 17.92 1.33
C GLY A 192 15.53 17.96 2.54
N ARG A 193 14.53 18.85 2.60
CA ARG A 193 13.56 18.94 3.70
C ARG A 193 12.95 17.59 4.06
N TRP A 194 12.54 16.78 3.08
CA TRP A 194 11.87 15.51 3.32
C TRP A 194 12.79 14.36 3.72
N ILE A 195 14.10 14.59 3.68
CA ILE A 195 15.13 13.68 4.21
C ILE A 195 15.79 14.24 5.48
N GLY A 196 15.15 15.22 6.13
CA GLY A 196 15.65 15.82 7.37
C GLY A 196 16.84 16.77 7.18
N ARG A 197 17.07 17.25 5.95
CA ARG A 197 18.18 18.17 5.61
C ARG A 197 17.66 19.40 4.83
N PRO A 198 16.77 20.21 5.43
CA PRO A 198 16.23 21.40 4.75
C PRO A 198 17.35 22.35 4.30
N GLY A 199 17.22 22.91 3.10
CA GLY A 199 18.20 23.81 2.48
C GLY A 199 19.41 23.09 1.87
N LYS A 200 19.50 21.75 1.95
CA LYS A 200 20.55 20.98 1.29
C LYS A 200 20.05 20.42 -0.04
N PRO A 201 20.78 20.61 -1.16
CA PRO A 201 20.38 20.03 -2.43
C PRO A 201 20.44 18.50 -2.36
N THR A 202 19.41 17.85 -2.88
CA THR A 202 19.37 16.38 -3.03
C THR A 202 20.06 15.92 -4.31
N GLY A 203 20.17 16.79 -5.31
CA GLY A 203 20.55 16.41 -6.69
C GLY A 203 19.48 15.57 -7.41
N VAL A 204 18.26 15.55 -6.89
CA VAL A 204 17.11 14.84 -7.47
C VAL A 204 16.11 15.87 -8.03
N THR A 205 15.51 15.54 -9.17
CA THR A 205 14.44 16.32 -9.80
C THR A 205 13.13 15.50 -9.82
N PRO A 206 11.99 16.11 -10.15
CA PRO A 206 10.74 15.36 -10.32
C PRO A 206 10.77 14.31 -11.44
N ASP A 207 11.75 14.37 -12.33
CA ASP A 207 11.99 13.33 -13.35
C ASP A 207 12.74 12.11 -12.79
N GLY A 208 13.27 12.18 -11.56
CA GLY A 208 14.05 11.10 -10.93
C GLY A 208 13.39 9.71 -10.93
N PRO A 209 12.06 9.57 -10.86
CA PRO A 209 11.40 8.28 -11.01
C PRO A 209 11.34 7.71 -12.44
N ALA A 210 11.59 8.51 -13.48
CA ALA A 210 11.60 8.00 -14.86
C ALA A 210 12.81 7.10 -15.13
N LEU A 211 12.69 6.22 -16.13
CA LEU A 211 13.75 5.34 -16.60
C LEU A 211 13.85 5.35 -18.12
N ARG A 212 15.06 5.45 -18.65
CA ARG A 212 15.32 5.27 -20.08
C ARG A 212 15.02 3.82 -20.49
N GLY A 213 14.16 3.68 -21.50
CA GLY A 213 13.67 2.39 -21.99
C GLY A 213 12.33 1.95 -21.39
N ALA A 214 11.79 2.67 -20.41
CA ALA A 214 10.41 2.51 -19.96
C ALA A 214 9.45 3.44 -20.71
N LEU A 215 8.17 3.09 -20.72
CA LEU A 215 7.10 4.06 -20.91
C LEU A 215 7.03 4.91 -19.63
N ASN A 216 7.28 6.21 -19.72
CA ASN A 216 7.25 7.11 -18.56
C ASN A 216 5.98 7.97 -18.61
N VAL A 217 5.10 7.82 -17.63
CA VAL A 217 3.84 8.57 -17.55
C VAL A 217 3.84 9.49 -16.34
N VAL A 218 3.52 10.75 -16.58
CA VAL A 218 3.34 11.76 -15.54
C VAL A 218 1.87 11.80 -15.13
N LEU A 219 1.60 11.83 -13.83
CA LEU A 219 0.27 11.99 -13.24
C LEU A 219 0.21 13.34 -12.49
N PRO A 220 -0.11 14.44 -13.20
CA PRO A 220 -0.05 15.78 -12.63
C PRO A 220 -0.83 15.93 -11.32
N GLY A 221 -0.22 16.64 -10.38
CA GLY A 221 -0.73 16.95 -9.06
C GLY A 221 -0.70 15.80 -8.07
N LEU A 222 -0.56 14.53 -8.48
CA LEU A 222 -0.59 13.37 -7.56
C LEU A 222 0.67 13.30 -6.70
N ASP A 223 0.51 12.93 -5.43
CA ASP A 223 1.63 12.75 -4.51
C ASP A 223 2.36 11.41 -4.68
N HIS A 224 3.46 11.22 -3.94
CA HIS A 224 4.30 10.02 -3.97
C HIS A 224 3.55 8.69 -3.79
N ARG A 225 2.51 8.66 -2.94
CA ARG A 225 1.71 7.46 -2.72
C ARG A 225 0.60 7.35 -3.76
N GLU A 226 -0.04 8.46 -4.10
CA GLU A 226 -1.13 8.48 -5.07
C GLU A 226 -0.74 8.02 -6.47
N VAL A 227 0.51 8.25 -6.90
CA VAL A 227 1.00 7.71 -8.19
C VAL A 227 0.97 6.18 -8.26
N ALA A 228 0.75 5.49 -7.14
CA ALA A 228 0.51 4.04 -7.08
C ALA A 228 -0.96 3.66 -6.79
N PHE A 229 -1.67 4.43 -5.96
CA PHE A 229 -2.96 3.99 -5.37
C PHE A 229 -4.20 4.79 -5.85
N HIS A 230 -3.99 5.91 -6.54
CA HIS A 230 -5.07 6.75 -7.04
C HIS A 230 -5.81 6.11 -8.24
N PRO A 231 -7.11 6.37 -8.46
CA PRO A 231 -7.83 5.90 -9.65
C PRO A 231 -7.11 6.15 -10.99
N ARG A 232 -6.51 7.33 -11.16
CA ARG A 232 -5.69 7.68 -12.35
C ARG A 232 -4.44 6.82 -12.48
N ALA A 233 -3.82 6.39 -11.38
CA ALA A 233 -2.71 5.44 -11.44
C ALA A 233 -3.20 4.05 -11.85
N PHE A 234 -4.33 3.58 -11.29
CA PHE A 234 -4.96 2.32 -11.69
C PHE A 234 -5.27 2.29 -13.19
N GLU A 235 -5.79 3.37 -13.76
CA GLU A 235 -6.07 3.47 -15.21
C GLU A 235 -4.82 3.17 -16.05
N GLN A 236 -3.68 3.80 -15.71
CA GLN A 236 -2.43 3.60 -16.43
C GLN A 236 -1.87 2.19 -16.24
N ILE A 237 -1.97 1.63 -15.02
CA ILE A 237 -1.57 0.24 -14.74
C ILE A 237 -2.40 -0.71 -15.59
N TRP A 238 -3.73 -0.56 -15.56
CA TRP A 238 -4.66 -1.41 -16.31
C TRP A 238 -4.40 -1.32 -17.81
N GLN A 239 -4.30 -0.10 -18.36
CA GLN A 239 -4.06 0.11 -19.78
C GLN A 239 -2.71 -0.47 -20.21
N PHE A 240 -1.68 -0.30 -19.39
CA PHE A 240 -0.40 -0.90 -19.68
C PHE A 240 -0.48 -2.41 -19.71
N VAL A 241 -1.13 -3.04 -18.73
CA VAL A 241 -1.21 -4.49 -18.62
C VAL A 241 -2.06 -5.10 -19.73
N THR A 242 -3.22 -4.52 -20.03
CA THR A 242 -4.22 -5.11 -20.96
C THR A 242 -4.13 -4.56 -22.39
N ASN A 243 -3.41 -3.46 -22.61
CA ASN A 243 -3.45 -2.63 -23.82
C ASN A 243 -4.84 -2.04 -24.15
N GLN A 244 -5.75 -1.97 -23.17
CA GLN A 244 -7.10 -1.40 -23.31
C GLN A 244 -7.43 -0.55 -22.08
N PRO A 245 -8.24 0.52 -22.18
CA PRO A 245 -8.70 1.25 -21.01
C PRO A 245 -9.57 0.36 -20.10
N PRO A 246 -9.62 0.62 -18.78
CA PRO A 246 -10.56 -0.08 -17.90
C PRO A 246 -11.99 0.33 -18.24
N VAL A 247 -12.93 -0.59 -18.02
CA VAL A 247 -14.37 -0.31 -18.18
C VAL A 247 -14.84 0.73 -17.15
N ARG A 248 -14.23 0.75 -15.95
CA ARG A 248 -14.55 1.69 -14.88
C ARG A 248 -13.39 1.92 -13.91
N LEU A 249 -13.36 3.11 -13.31
CA LEU A 249 -12.45 3.45 -12.20
C LEU A 249 -13.09 3.30 -10.82
N ALA A 250 -14.43 3.28 -10.78
CA ALA A 250 -15.20 3.09 -9.56
C ALA A 250 -15.13 1.64 -9.08
N ILE A 251 -15.12 1.46 -7.76
CA ILE A 251 -15.20 0.15 -7.13
C ILE A 251 -16.67 -0.26 -7.08
N VAL A 252 -16.99 -1.43 -7.63
CA VAL A 252 -18.34 -1.98 -7.69
C VAL A 252 -18.60 -2.78 -6.42
N PRO A 253 -19.65 -2.46 -5.64
CA PRO A 253 -19.96 -3.24 -4.45
C PRO A 253 -20.36 -4.69 -4.75
N GLU A 254 -19.97 -5.60 -3.87
CA GLU A 254 -20.48 -6.95 -3.70
C GLU A 254 -21.59 -6.93 -2.63
N SER A 255 -22.58 -7.82 -2.72
CA SER A 255 -23.70 -7.83 -1.77
C SER A 255 -23.34 -8.35 -0.37
N ALA A 256 -22.31 -9.19 -0.28
CA ALA A 256 -21.92 -9.87 0.96
C ALA A 256 -20.39 -9.95 1.07
N PRO A 257 -19.70 -8.82 1.31
CA PRO A 257 -18.25 -8.80 1.44
C PRO A 257 -17.79 -9.60 2.66
N VAL A 258 -16.69 -10.33 2.51
CA VAL A 258 -15.98 -10.96 3.62
C VAL A 258 -14.68 -10.22 3.88
N LEU A 259 -14.50 -9.76 5.11
CA LEU A 259 -13.33 -9.02 5.55
C LEU A 259 -12.40 -9.92 6.37
N ASP A 260 -11.12 -9.86 6.04
CA ASP A 260 -10.04 -10.47 6.79
C ASP A 260 -8.79 -9.59 6.65
N GLY A 261 -7.78 -9.88 7.45
CA GLY A 261 -6.51 -9.22 7.42
C GLY A 261 -5.64 -9.68 8.58
N ARG A 262 -4.50 -9.02 8.72
CA ARG A 262 -3.52 -9.34 9.75
C ARG A 262 -3.35 -8.19 10.73
N ILE A 263 -3.16 -8.57 11.99
CA ILE A 263 -2.55 -7.72 12.99
C ILE A 263 -1.04 -7.95 12.94
N SER A 264 -0.28 -6.89 12.67
CA SER A 264 1.16 -6.95 12.60
C SER A 264 1.82 -6.23 13.77
N GLN A 265 3.03 -6.67 14.10
CA GLN A 265 3.86 -6.01 15.09
C GLN A 265 4.20 -4.58 14.63
N PRO A 266 4.20 -3.58 15.53
CA PRO A 266 4.60 -2.23 15.19
C PRO A 266 6.00 -2.18 14.57
N GLY A 267 6.16 -1.42 13.49
CA GLY A 267 7.43 -1.25 12.79
C GLY A 267 7.82 -2.40 11.85
N THR A 268 7.08 -3.51 11.82
CA THR A 268 7.30 -4.63 10.90
C THR A 268 5.98 -5.07 10.24
N ASN A 269 6.05 -6.05 9.35
CA ASN A 269 4.89 -6.77 8.82
C ASN A 269 4.77 -8.19 9.39
N LEU A 270 5.55 -8.50 10.44
CA LEU A 270 5.44 -9.80 11.13
C LEU A 270 4.10 -9.91 11.85
N PRO A 271 3.48 -11.10 11.87
CA PRO A 271 2.22 -11.31 12.56
C PRO A 271 2.36 -11.11 14.06
N MET A 272 1.29 -10.63 14.69
CA MET A 272 1.20 -10.44 16.13
C MET A 272 0.04 -11.28 16.70
N ALA A 273 0.39 -12.27 17.52
CA ALA A 273 -0.56 -13.11 18.24
C ALA A 273 -1.05 -12.44 19.53
N GLY A 274 -2.18 -12.90 20.06
CA GLY A 274 -2.72 -12.44 21.34
C GLY A 274 -3.33 -11.05 21.31
N VAL A 275 -3.68 -10.53 20.12
CA VAL A 275 -4.41 -9.27 19.99
C VAL A 275 -5.89 -9.60 19.86
N THR A 276 -6.71 -9.08 20.76
CA THR A 276 -8.17 -9.15 20.63
C THR A 276 -8.63 -8.06 19.68
N VAL A 277 -9.41 -8.46 18.69
CA VAL A 277 -10.05 -7.60 17.70
C VAL A 277 -11.55 -7.71 17.89
N GLU A 278 -12.19 -6.59 18.21
CA GLU A 278 -13.64 -6.46 18.21
C GLU A 278 -14.06 -5.53 17.09
N VAL A 279 -15.13 -5.87 16.37
CA VAL A 279 -15.65 -5.05 15.27
C VAL A 279 -17.09 -4.67 15.55
N TYR A 280 -17.41 -3.39 15.40
CA TYR A 280 -18.74 -2.83 15.64
C TYR A 280 -19.24 -2.13 14.38
N GLU A 281 -20.50 -2.36 14.02
CA GLU A 281 -21.19 -1.45 13.09
C GLU A 281 -21.49 -0.13 13.81
N VAL A 282 -21.24 0.98 13.13
CA VAL A 282 -21.43 2.32 13.70
C VAL A 282 -22.36 3.18 12.86
N ALA A 283 -23.03 4.12 13.52
CA ALA A 283 -23.86 5.12 12.87
C ALA A 283 -22.99 6.05 12.00
N PRO A 284 -23.23 6.16 10.67
CA PRO A 284 -22.35 6.91 9.76
C PRO A 284 -22.15 8.39 10.13
N ARG A 285 -23.14 9.00 10.78
CA ARG A 285 -23.11 10.43 11.13
C ARG A 285 -22.41 10.71 12.46
N THR A 286 -22.50 9.80 13.43
CA THR A 286 -22.10 10.03 14.83
C THR A 286 -20.94 9.14 15.29
N GLY A 287 -20.64 8.04 14.60
CA GLY A 287 -19.65 7.04 15.02
C GLY A 287 -20.11 6.20 16.21
N GLU A 288 -21.36 6.32 16.66
CA GLU A 288 -21.89 5.53 17.77
C GLU A 288 -22.14 4.08 17.35
N ARG A 289 -21.81 3.14 18.22
CA ARG A 289 -22.07 1.72 18.00
C ARG A 289 -23.57 1.47 17.88
N LEU A 290 -23.97 0.69 16.88
CA LEU A 290 -25.37 0.34 16.64
C LEU A 290 -25.85 -0.87 17.45
N GLY A 291 -24.94 -1.57 18.13
CA GLY A 291 -25.24 -2.77 18.90
C GLY A 291 -23.99 -3.41 19.52
N PRO A 292 -24.09 -4.69 19.94
CA PRO A 292 -22.93 -5.48 20.37
C PRO A 292 -21.91 -5.65 19.23
N PRO A 293 -20.67 -6.10 19.51
CA PRO A 293 -19.71 -6.36 18.46
C PRO A 293 -20.25 -7.43 17.49
N VAL A 294 -20.15 -7.15 16.20
CA VAL A 294 -20.50 -8.10 15.12
C VAL A 294 -19.40 -9.13 14.88
N HIS A 295 -18.21 -8.90 15.44
CA HIS A 295 -17.08 -9.81 15.39
C HIS A 295 -16.21 -9.69 16.63
N VAL A 296 -15.73 -10.80 17.16
CA VAL A 296 -14.72 -10.84 18.22
C VAL A 296 -13.75 -11.98 17.91
N ARG A 297 -12.46 -11.67 17.77
CA ARG A 297 -11.42 -12.68 17.57
C ARG A 297 -10.11 -12.28 18.25
N THR A 298 -9.46 -13.24 18.91
CA THR A 298 -8.06 -13.09 19.33
C THR A 298 -7.14 -13.72 18.30
N THR A 299 -6.11 -12.99 17.87
CA THR A 299 -5.20 -13.45 16.82
C THR A 299 -4.30 -14.61 17.28
N GLY A 300 -4.11 -15.58 16.39
CA GLY A 300 -3.12 -16.65 16.54
C GLY A 300 -1.73 -16.25 16.03
N ALA A 301 -0.84 -17.23 15.88
CA ALA A 301 0.53 -17.04 15.39
C ALA A 301 0.62 -16.42 13.97
N ASP A 302 -0.43 -16.57 13.16
CA ASP A 302 -0.54 -16.00 11.82
C ASP A 302 -1.03 -14.53 11.81
N GLY A 303 -1.41 -14.00 12.97
CA GLY A 303 -1.92 -12.65 13.14
C GLY A 303 -3.30 -12.41 12.50
N ARG A 304 -3.98 -13.43 11.95
CA ARG A 304 -5.25 -13.22 11.24
C ARG A 304 -6.39 -12.92 12.20
N TRP A 305 -7.24 -11.95 11.83
CA TRP A 305 -8.36 -11.51 12.66
C TRP A 305 -9.75 -11.82 12.08
N GLY A 306 -9.89 -12.08 10.78
CA GLY A 306 -11.17 -12.43 10.15
C GLY A 306 -11.50 -13.93 10.23
N PRO A 307 -12.28 -14.52 9.30
CA PRO A 307 -13.17 -13.81 8.38
C PRO A 307 -14.35 -13.19 9.13
N LEU A 308 -14.77 -12.01 8.70
CA LEU A 308 -15.98 -11.32 9.12
C LEU A 308 -16.92 -11.19 7.92
N ALA A 309 -18.14 -11.72 8.01
CA ALA A 309 -19.20 -11.40 7.06
C ALA A 309 -19.70 -9.98 7.31
N ALA A 310 -19.40 -9.06 6.40
CA ALA A 310 -19.69 -7.64 6.55
C ALA A 310 -20.81 -7.19 5.62
N ARG A 311 -21.33 -5.98 5.87
CA ARG A 311 -22.21 -5.24 4.97
C ARG A 311 -21.37 -4.29 4.12
N SER A 312 -21.72 -4.19 2.84
CA SER A 312 -21.00 -3.34 1.89
C SER A 312 -21.24 -1.84 2.06
N ASP A 313 -22.25 -1.46 2.86
CA ASP A 313 -22.74 -0.09 3.04
C ASP A 313 -22.60 0.44 4.47
N ALA A 314 -22.11 -0.38 5.41
CA ALA A 314 -21.96 -0.02 6.81
C ALA A 314 -20.51 0.42 7.13
N PRO A 315 -20.30 1.56 7.81
CA PRO A 315 -19.00 1.88 8.40
C PRO A 315 -18.78 1.07 9.69
N TYR A 316 -17.50 0.84 10.02
CA TYR A 316 -17.10 -0.01 11.12
C TYR A 316 -16.10 0.67 12.06
N GLU A 317 -16.21 0.38 13.35
CA GLU A 317 -15.17 0.59 14.36
C GLU A 317 -14.45 -0.74 14.63
N PHE A 318 -13.15 -0.78 14.41
CA PHE A 318 -12.27 -1.88 14.81
C PHE A 318 -11.57 -1.51 16.11
N VAL A 319 -11.71 -2.33 17.14
CA VAL A 319 -11.07 -2.14 18.45
C VAL A 319 -9.99 -3.18 18.63
N LEU A 320 -8.75 -2.73 18.81
CA LEU A 320 -7.61 -3.60 19.10
C LEU A 320 -7.18 -3.48 20.55
N SER A 321 -7.05 -4.62 21.22
CA SER A 321 -6.61 -4.71 22.62
C SER A 321 -5.48 -5.72 22.75
N ALA A 322 -4.34 -5.26 23.27
CA ALA A 322 -3.17 -6.10 23.53
C ALA A 322 -2.33 -5.56 24.70
N PRO A 323 -1.69 -6.42 25.52
CA PRO A 323 -0.84 -5.98 26.62
C PRO A 323 0.27 -5.03 26.16
N GLY A 324 0.46 -3.92 26.88
CA GLY A 324 1.49 -2.92 26.59
C GLY A 324 1.20 -1.99 25.42
N PHE A 325 -0.04 -2.01 24.90
CA PHE A 325 -0.55 -1.11 23.86
C PHE A 325 -1.76 -0.30 24.35
N ALA A 326 -2.12 0.73 23.60
CA ALA A 326 -3.38 1.44 23.76
C ALA A 326 -4.54 0.60 23.22
N THR A 327 -5.72 0.72 23.85
CA THR A 327 -6.97 0.28 23.21
C THR A 327 -7.15 1.14 21.96
N THR A 328 -6.96 0.55 20.80
CA THR A 328 -6.88 1.28 19.54
C THR A 328 -8.22 1.18 18.81
N HIS A 329 -8.88 2.31 18.61
CA HIS A 329 -10.14 2.42 17.88
C HIS A 329 -9.86 2.93 16.47
N ILE A 330 -10.17 2.14 15.46
CA ILE A 330 -9.96 2.49 14.05
C ILE A 330 -11.33 2.52 13.38
N TYR A 331 -11.77 3.70 12.99
CA TYR A 331 -13.00 3.91 12.24
C TYR A 331 -12.68 3.97 10.76
N ARG A 332 -13.39 3.18 9.96
CA ARG A 332 -13.26 3.16 8.49
C ARG A 332 -14.63 3.25 7.84
N SER A 333 -14.67 3.86 6.66
CA SER A 333 -15.84 3.85 5.79
C SER A 333 -16.24 2.42 5.39
N ALA A 334 -17.38 2.28 4.73
CA ALA A 334 -17.89 0.97 4.32
C ALA A 334 -16.94 0.25 3.36
N PHE A 335 -16.96 -1.09 3.39
CA PHE A 335 -16.13 -1.94 2.54
C PHE A 335 -16.99 -2.52 1.40
N PRO A 336 -16.93 -1.95 0.18
CA PRO A 336 -17.82 -2.34 -0.91
C PRO A 336 -17.56 -3.78 -1.37
N ARG A 337 -16.37 -4.34 -1.13
CA ARG A 337 -15.98 -5.66 -1.64
C ARG A 337 -15.21 -6.45 -0.58
N SER A 338 -15.16 -7.76 -0.76
CA SER A 338 -14.35 -8.65 0.07
C SER A 338 -12.87 -8.26 0.04
N SER A 339 -12.16 -8.46 1.15
CA SER A 339 -10.73 -8.16 1.23
C SER A 339 -10.09 -8.95 2.36
N ASP A 340 -8.95 -9.60 2.07
CA ASP A 340 -8.06 -10.18 3.08
C ASP A 340 -6.87 -9.25 3.41
N LEU A 341 -6.94 -7.98 2.99
CA LEU A 341 -5.90 -6.96 3.12
C LEU A 341 -6.27 -5.87 4.14
N VAL A 342 -7.22 -6.15 5.03
CA VAL A 342 -7.66 -5.20 6.07
C VAL A 342 -6.68 -5.29 7.25
N HIS A 343 -5.44 -4.84 7.03
CA HIS A 343 -4.39 -4.93 8.04
C HIS A 343 -4.51 -3.80 9.04
N MET A 344 -4.10 -4.09 10.28
CA MET A 344 -4.09 -3.11 11.37
C MET A 344 -2.89 -3.36 12.28
N ARG A 345 -2.51 -2.34 13.05
CA ARG A 345 -1.40 -2.43 14.01
C ARG A 345 -1.82 -1.79 15.34
N PRO A 346 -1.55 -2.42 16.49
CA PRO A 346 -1.73 -1.78 17.78
C PRO A 346 -0.79 -0.59 17.91
N VAL A 347 -1.25 0.47 18.57
CA VAL A 347 -0.44 1.69 18.78
C VAL A 347 -0.13 1.90 20.25
N ARG A 348 0.87 2.73 20.53
CA ARG A 348 1.15 3.26 21.87
C ARG A 348 0.93 4.76 21.86
N LEU A 349 0.24 5.26 22.87
CA LEU A 349 0.21 6.68 23.15
C LEU A 349 1.53 7.11 23.80
N SER A 350 2.01 8.29 23.44
CA SER A 350 3.10 8.94 24.17
C SER A 350 2.59 9.44 25.53
N ASP A 351 3.51 9.70 26.46
CA ASP A 351 3.14 10.28 27.76
C ASP A 351 2.56 11.70 27.63
N ALA A 352 2.89 12.42 26.56
CA ALA A 352 2.26 13.70 26.24
C ALA A 352 0.82 13.50 25.76
N ASP A 353 0.59 12.53 24.87
CA ASP A 353 -0.75 12.23 24.33
C ASP A 353 -1.73 11.79 25.44
N ARG A 354 -1.26 11.01 26.43
CA ARG A 354 -2.08 10.55 27.57
C ARG A 354 -2.60 11.68 28.47
N LYS A 355 -2.02 12.89 28.37
CA LYS A 355 -2.47 14.07 29.13
C LYS A 355 -3.64 14.80 28.47
N ALA A 356 -3.93 14.51 27.19
CA ALA A 356 -5.09 15.06 26.51
C ALA A 356 -6.39 14.43 27.04
N GLY A 357 -7.53 15.10 26.81
CA GLY A 357 -8.84 14.48 27.03
C GLY A 357 -9.08 13.33 26.05
N SER A 358 -8.77 13.54 24.77
CA SER A 358 -8.79 12.51 23.73
C SER A 358 -7.74 12.81 22.66
N VAL A 359 -7.27 11.76 21.98
CA VAL A 359 -6.33 11.82 20.86
C VAL A 359 -7.03 11.22 19.66
N VAL A 360 -7.38 12.08 18.69
CA VAL A 360 -8.00 11.67 17.43
C VAL A 360 -7.02 11.90 16.30
N VAL A 361 -6.71 10.84 15.55
CA VAL A 361 -5.81 10.89 14.41
C VAL A 361 -6.59 10.65 13.13
N MET A 362 -6.58 11.63 12.24
CA MET A 362 -7.02 11.45 10.85
C MET A 362 -5.83 10.92 10.05
N THR A 363 -5.99 9.76 9.40
CA THR A 363 -4.90 9.12 8.65
C THR A 363 -5.32 8.75 7.23
N ARG A 364 -4.39 8.92 6.28
CA ARG A 364 -4.53 8.69 4.85
C ARG A 364 -3.45 7.71 4.36
N PRO A 365 -3.62 6.39 4.52
CA PRO A 365 -2.55 5.42 4.22
C PRO A 365 -2.09 5.42 2.75
N ARG A 366 -2.95 5.83 1.81
CA ARG A 366 -2.71 5.75 0.35
C ARG A 366 -2.38 7.10 -0.31
N GLY A 367 -2.07 8.11 0.49
CA GLY A 367 -1.75 9.46 -0.01
C GLY A 367 -1.22 10.38 1.07
N TYR A 368 -1.00 11.64 0.73
CA TYR A 368 -0.65 12.72 1.66
C TYR A 368 -1.67 13.85 1.60
N PHE A 369 -1.71 14.67 2.65
CA PHE A 369 -2.54 15.87 2.70
C PHE A 369 -1.84 17.02 1.98
N ASP A 370 -2.55 17.70 1.08
CA ASP A 370 -2.07 18.84 0.30
C ASP A 370 -3.03 20.04 0.36
N LEU A 371 -2.60 21.11 1.03
CA LEU A 371 -3.38 22.34 1.20
C LEU A 371 -3.72 23.08 -0.11
N ARG A 372 -3.03 22.77 -1.22
CA ARG A 372 -3.23 23.45 -2.51
C ARG A 372 -4.41 22.89 -3.29
N ARG A 373 -4.79 21.63 -3.04
CA ARG A 373 -5.76 20.89 -3.87
C ARG A 373 -6.84 20.17 -3.07
N ASP A 374 -6.56 19.74 -1.83
CA ASP A 374 -7.45 18.89 -1.08
C ASP A 374 -8.49 19.71 -0.30
N ARG A 375 -9.73 19.22 -0.30
CA ARG A 375 -10.77 19.68 0.64
C ARG A 375 -10.77 18.75 1.82
N MET A 376 -10.37 19.25 2.98
CA MET A 376 -10.24 18.44 4.18
C MET A 376 -10.57 19.20 5.45
N SER A 377 -11.13 18.48 6.42
CA SER A 377 -11.39 18.99 7.76
C SER A 377 -11.21 17.89 8.81
N LEU A 378 -10.79 18.30 10.01
CA LEU A 378 -10.83 17.47 11.21
C LEU A 378 -11.52 18.29 12.29
N ASP A 379 -12.68 17.82 12.72
CA ASP A 379 -13.57 18.51 13.65
C ASP A 379 -14.03 19.89 13.14
N GLY A 380 -14.26 20.01 11.83
CA GLY A 380 -14.71 21.26 11.18
C GLY A 380 -13.61 22.30 10.98
N ALA A 381 -12.37 22.02 11.40
CA ALA A 381 -11.20 22.87 11.20
C ALA A 381 -10.21 22.25 10.21
N LEU A 382 -9.26 23.04 9.73
CA LEU A 382 -8.15 22.52 8.94
C LEU A 382 -7.36 21.48 9.77
N PRO A 383 -7.03 20.30 9.21
CA PRO A 383 -6.29 19.27 9.95
C PRO A 383 -4.93 19.80 10.47
N PRO A 384 -4.65 19.71 11.78
CA PRO A 384 -3.38 20.18 12.36
C PRO A 384 -2.15 19.50 11.75
N GLY A 385 -1.05 20.25 11.64
CA GLY A 385 0.26 19.70 11.24
C GLY A 385 0.42 19.44 9.75
N VAL A 386 -0.56 19.78 8.90
CA VAL A 386 -0.40 19.72 7.44
C VAL A 386 0.43 20.93 6.97
N PRO A 387 1.63 20.73 6.41
CA PRO A 387 2.47 21.83 5.97
C PRO A 387 2.05 22.34 4.57
N PRO A 388 2.36 23.60 4.23
CA PRO A 388 2.23 24.08 2.86
C PRO A 388 3.29 23.47 1.93
N GLY A 389 3.01 23.51 0.62
CA GLY A 389 3.91 23.04 -0.44
C GLY A 389 3.63 21.60 -0.85
N THR A 390 4.70 20.87 -1.19
CA THR A 390 4.65 19.46 -1.55
C THR A 390 3.96 18.63 -0.46
N ALA A 391 3.05 17.74 -0.86
CA ALA A 391 2.35 16.85 0.05
C ALA A 391 3.32 15.84 0.66
N GLY A 392 3.33 15.71 1.99
CA GLY A 392 4.27 14.76 2.62
C GLY A 392 3.92 14.19 3.99
N VAL A 393 2.77 14.57 4.55
CA VAL A 393 2.23 13.99 5.79
C VAL A 393 0.94 13.24 5.50
N SER A 394 0.81 12.03 6.03
CA SER A 394 -0.40 11.19 5.88
C SER A 394 -1.24 11.14 7.15
N GLU A 395 -0.83 11.83 8.21
CA GLU A 395 -1.49 11.81 9.51
C GLU A 395 -1.62 13.23 10.03
N SER A 396 -2.77 13.51 10.63
CA SER A 396 -3.06 14.75 11.35
C SER A 396 -3.66 14.39 12.71
N LYS A 397 -3.05 14.90 13.78
CA LYS A 397 -3.42 14.59 15.16
C LYS A 397 -4.13 15.78 15.81
N LEU A 398 -5.35 15.55 16.26
CA LEU A 398 -6.14 16.47 17.07
C LEU A 398 -6.10 16.03 18.53
N LEU A 399 -5.68 16.95 19.40
CA LEU A 399 -5.77 16.79 20.85
C LEU A 399 -7.00 17.55 21.35
N LEU A 400 -7.88 16.85 22.06
CA LEU A 400 -9.07 17.44 22.65
C LEU A 400 -8.87 17.70 24.15
N PRO A 401 -9.49 18.75 24.70
CA PRO A 401 -9.52 18.96 26.15
C PRO A 401 -10.33 17.85 26.83
N PRO A 402 -10.12 17.63 28.16
CA PRO A 402 -10.97 16.73 28.93
C PRO A 402 -12.46 17.09 28.81
N GLY A 403 -13.31 16.09 28.64
CA GLY A 403 -14.75 16.26 28.46
C GLY A 403 -15.45 14.94 28.16
N PRO A 404 -16.79 14.94 28.04
CA PRO A 404 -17.55 13.75 27.69
C PRO A 404 -17.20 13.25 26.29
N VAL A 405 -17.32 11.94 26.07
CA VAL A 405 -17.13 11.33 24.74
C VAL A 405 -18.13 11.93 23.76
N ARG A 406 -17.64 12.53 22.68
CA ARG A 406 -18.45 13.14 21.61
C ARG A 406 -18.03 12.65 20.24
N THR A 407 -18.82 12.99 19.23
CA THR A 407 -18.44 12.79 17.83
C THR A 407 -17.35 13.78 17.43
N VAL A 408 -16.36 13.28 16.68
CA VAL A 408 -15.40 14.05 15.90
C VAL A 408 -15.51 13.59 14.45
N VAL A 409 -15.49 14.52 13.50
CA VAL A 409 -15.68 14.22 12.07
C VAL A 409 -14.38 14.52 11.33
N ALA A 410 -13.89 13.53 10.58
CA ALA A 410 -12.83 13.70 9.59
C ALA A 410 -13.44 13.70 8.19
N GLU A 411 -13.07 14.69 7.36
CA GLU A 411 -13.50 14.80 5.97
C GLU A 411 -12.31 14.97 5.05
N PHE A 412 -12.29 14.24 3.94
CA PHE A 412 -11.26 14.37 2.90
C PHE A 412 -11.87 14.08 1.52
N ASN A 413 -11.87 15.07 0.64
CA ASN A 413 -12.29 14.95 -0.76
C ASN A 413 -13.62 14.18 -0.98
N GLY A 414 -14.56 14.32 -0.05
CA GLY A 414 -15.89 13.69 -0.11
C GLY A 414 -16.04 12.42 0.74
N GLU A 415 -14.94 11.80 1.21
CA GLU A 415 -14.99 10.79 2.25
C GLU A 415 -15.22 11.46 3.61
N ARG A 416 -16.13 10.91 4.42
CA ARG A 416 -16.47 11.42 5.75
C ARG A 416 -16.53 10.28 6.76
N ILE A 417 -15.74 10.38 7.82
CA ILE A 417 -15.70 9.39 8.91
C ILE A 417 -16.03 10.09 10.23
N ALA A 418 -17.04 9.59 10.93
CA ALA A 418 -17.39 10.03 12.28
C ALA A 418 -16.82 9.04 13.32
N VAL A 419 -16.11 9.56 14.31
CA VAL A 419 -15.48 8.77 15.38
C VAL A 419 -15.96 9.23 16.75
N ARG A 420 -15.80 8.38 17.77
CA ARG A 420 -16.02 8.75 19.17
C ARG A 420 -14.68 9.12 19.83
N SER A 421 -14.66 10.24 20.54
CA SER A 421 -13.47 10.78 21.22
C SER A 421 -13.15 10.02 22.52
N TRP A 422 -12.84 8.73 22.42
CA TRP A 422 -12.49 7.88 23.57
C TRP A 422 -11.34 8.49 24.41
N PRO A 423 -11.37 8.33 25.75
CA PRO A 423 -10.50 9.07 26.66
C PRO A 423 -9.04 8.61 26.61
N ALA A 424 -8.12 9.53 26.30
CA ALA A 424 -6.70 9.21 26.21
C ALA A 424 -6.06 8.87 27.58
N GLY A 425 -6.61 9.41 28.67
CA GLY A 425 -6.20 9.10 30.05
C GLY A 425 -6.46 7.65 30.47
N GLU A 426 -7.43 6.98 29.82
CA GLU A 426 -7.69 5.54 29.98
C GLU A 426 -6.88 4.70 28.95
N ASN A 427 -5.89 5.31 28.29
CA ASN A 427 -5.02 4.70 27.29
C ASN A 427 -5.77 4.26 26.00
N HIS A 428 -6.77 5.05 25.57
CA HIS A 428 -7.46 4.87 24.29
C HIS A 428 -6.87 5.77 23.19
N ALA A 429 -6.60 5.19 22.01
CA ALA A 429 -6.17 5.91 20.82
C ALA A 429 -7.24 5.80 19.73
N VAL A 430 -7.61 6.93 19.09
CA VAL A 430 -8.70 6.96 18.10
C VAL A 430 -8.17 7.37 16.73
N PHE A 431 -8.55 6.61 15.71
CA PHE A 431 -8.17 6.82 14.32
C PHE A 431 -9.41 6.93 13.43
N ALA A 432 -9.51 8.00 12.67
CA ALA A 432 -10.33 8.06 11.46
C ALA A 432 -9.42 7.70 10.28
N GLU A 433 -9.49 6.46 9.79
CA GLU A 433 -8.64 5.99 8.70
C GLU A 433 -9.38 6.04 7.36
N LEU A 434 -8.95 6.97 6.53
CA LEU A 434 -9.43 7.17 5.17
C LEU A 434 -8.96 6.02 4.27
N HIS A 435 -9.81 5.59 3.35
CA HIS A 435 -9.38 4.60 2.36
C HIS A 435 -9.84 4.85 0.93
N TYR A 436 -10.55 5.95 0.63
CA TYR A 436 -11.01 6.28 -0.73
C TYR A 436 -10.22 7.39 -1.45
#